data_AF-A0A9P6E9C0-F1
#
_entry.id   AF-A0A9P6E9C0-F1
#
_cell.length_a   1.000
_cell.length_b   1.000
_cell.length_c   1.000
_cell.angle_alpha   90.00
_cell.angle_beta   90.00
_cell.angle_gamma   90.00
#
_symmetry.space_group_name_H-M   'P 1'
#
loop_
_entity.id
_entity.type
_entity.pdbx_description
1 polymer ?
#
loop_
_entity_poly.entity_id
_entity_poly.type
_entity_poly.pdbx_seq_one_letter_code
_entity_poly.pdbx_strand_id
1 'polypeptide(L)'
;ASFVHLIGIAAVLYSQPGYFSQPYHTSALTGAAWVNELIHGHPDCIFCQLGMHLHVFISFCAALELLGGITISRHGITVEEQAAIFLY
;
A
#
# COMPACT_ATOMS: atom_id res chain seq x y z
N ALA A 1 -22.67 -2.78 32.19
CA ALA A 1 -21.61 -1.78 32.42
C ALA A 1 -20.56 -1.77 31.30
N SER A 2 -20.09 -2.92 30.80
CA SER A 2 -18.98 -3.01 29.83
C SER A 2 -19.25 -2.42 28.44
N PHE A 3 -20.49 -2.51 27.94
CA PHE A 3 -20.86 -2.01 26.62
C PHE A 3 -20.81 -0.48 26.51
N VAL A 4 -21.26 0.23 27.56
CA VAL A 4 -21.25 1.69 27.61
C VAL A 4 -19.81 2.23 27.64
N HIS A 5 -18.91 1.55 28.34
CA HIS A 5 -17.47 1.85 28.29
C HIS A 5 -16.87 1.64 26.90
N LEU A 6 -17.24 0.58 26.18
CA LEU A 6 -16.77 0.37 24.80
C LEU A 6 -17.19 1.49 23.86
N ILE A 7 -18.45 1.94 23.94
CA ILE A 7 -18.93 3.06 23.12
C ILE A 7 -18.19 4.35 23.49
N GLY A 8 -17.97 4.60 24.78
CA GLY A 8 -17.22 5.78 25.23
C GLY A 8 -15.78 5.80 24.70
N ILE A 9 -15.08 4.66 24.75
CA ILE A 9 -13.71 4.53 24.21
C ILE A 9 -13.71 4.74 22.69
N ALA A 10 -14.65 4.11 21.97
CA ALA A 10 -14.76 4.27 20.52
C ALA A 10 -15.00 5.75 20.14
N ALA A 11 -15.96 6.42 20.79
CA ALA A 11 -16.26 7.83 20.52
C ALA A 11 -15.04 8.75 20.74
N VAL A 12 -14.27 8.52 21.80
CA VAL A 12 -13.04 9.29 22.09
C VAL A 12 -11.96 9.05 21.04
N LEU A 13 -11.82 7.82 20.55
CA LEU A 13 -10.88 7.50 19.45
C LEU A 13 -11.30 8.19 18.15
N TYR A 14 -12.56 8.09 17.76
CA TYR A 14 -13.08 8.74 16.55
C TYR A 14 -13.01 10.28 16.61
N SER A 15 -13.09 10.88 17.80
CA SER A 15 -12.97 12.33 17.97
C SER A 15 -11.52 12.83 17.97
N GLN A 16 -10.51 11.95 17.92
CA GLN A 16 -9.12 12.40 17.88
C GLN A 16 -8.80 13.08 16.54
N PRO A 17 -8.17 14.28 16.56
CA PRO A 17 -7.62 14.89 15.36
C PRO A 17 -6.62 13.93 14.72
N GLY A 18 -6.85 13.57 13.45
CA GLY A 18 -5.99 12.63 12.74
C GLY A 18 -6.36 11.15 12.87
N TYR A 19 -7.49 10.80 13.52
CA TYR A 19 -7.98 9.41 13.51
C TYR A 19 -8.12 8.84 12.09
N PHE A 20 -8.56 9.68 11.14
CA PHE A 20 -8.67 9.33 9.72
C PHE A 20 -7.43 9.70 8.89
N SER A 21 -6.38 10.24 9.51
CA SER A 21 -5.17 10.67 8.80
C SER A 21 -4.22 9.50 8.64
N GLN A 22 -4.06 9.03 7.40
CA GLN A 22 -3.00 8.09 7.07
C GLN A 22 -1.75 8.87 6.64
N PRO A 23 -0.54 8.50 7.12
CA PRO A 23 0.69 9.12 6.66
C PRO A 23 0.85 8.92 5.15
N TYR A 24 1.12 10.00 4.42
CA TYR A 24 1.28 9.96 2.97
C TYR A 24 2.63 9.33 2.56
N HIS A 25 3.70 9.62 3.31
CA HIS A 25 5.00 8.98 3.18
C HIS A 25 5.51 8.43 4.51
N THR A 26 6.10 7.24 4.49
CA THR A 26 6.86 6.68 5.61
C THR A 26 8.37 6.69 5.38
N SER A 27 8.82 7.22 4.23
CA SER A 27 10.24 7.35 3.84
C SER A 27 10.95 5.99 3.84
N ALA A 28 10.38 5.04 3.11
CA ALA A 28 10.97 3.72 2.93
C ALA A 28 12.41 3.78 2.39
N LEU A 29 13.32 3.06 3.05
CA LEU A 29 14.75 3.01 2.74
C LEU A 29 15.13 1.91 1.73
N THR A 30 14.17 1.10 1.28
CA THR A 30 14.37 0.02 0.29
C THR A 30 13.22 0.00 -0.71
N GLY A 31 13.45 -0.53 -1.91
CA GLY A 31 12.42 -0.67 -2.94
C GLY A 31 11.24 -1.51 -2.45
N ALA A 32 11.51 -2.65 -1.82
CA ALA A 32 10.48 -3.49 -1.20
C ALA A 32 9.66 -2.74 -0.12
N ALA A 33 10.30 -1.94 0.73
CA ALA A 33 9.59 -1.15 1.74
C ALA A 33 8.76 -0.03 1.09
N TRP A 34 9.25 0.55 -0.01
CA TRP A 34 8.53 1.59 -0.76
C TRP A 34 7.31 1.00 -1.47
N VAL A 35 7.44 -0.16 -2.11
CA VAL A 35 6.30 -0.89 -2.70
C VAL A 35 5.28 -1.25 -1.63
N ASN A 36 5.74 -1.67 -0.45
CA ASN A 36 4.86 -1.93 0.68
C ASN A 36 4.11 -0.66 1.15
N GLU A 37 4.76 0.50 1.14
CA GLU A 37 4.12 1.80 1.39
C GLU A 37 3.09 2.15 0.31
N LEU A 38 3.36 1.87 -0.96
CA LEU A 38 2.40 2.09 -2.05
C LEU A 38 1.15 1.20 -1.91
N ILE A 39 1.34 -0.06 -1.53
CA ILE A 39 0.24 -1.05 -1.45
C ILE A 39 -0.61 -0.85 -0.20
N HIS A 40 0.00 -0.57 0.94
CA HIS A 40 -0.68 -0.54 2.25
C HIS A 40 -0.82 0.86 2.85
N GLY A 41 -0.20 1.87 2.25
CA GLY A 41 -0.24 3.26 2.71
C GLY A 41 -1.47 3.99 2.20
N HIS A 42 -1.31 5.30 2.02
CA HIS A 42 -2.40 6.17 1.58
C HIS A 42 -2.87 5.77 0.17
N PRO A 43 -4.19 5.61 -0.09
CA PRO A 43 -4.70 5.13 -1.38
C PRO A 43 -4.33 6.04 -2.56
N ASP A 44 -4.17 7.34 -2.32
CA ASP A 44 -3.72 8.27 -3.35
C ASP A 44 -2.22 8.16 -3.66
N CYS A 45 -1.39 7.62 -2.74
CA CYS A 45 0.05 7.55 -2.92
C CYS A 45 0.42 6.71 -4.15
N ILE A 46 -0.22 5.55 -4.33
CA ILE A 46 0.02 4.69 -5.50
C ILE A 46 -0.47 5.31 -6.80
N PHE A 47 -1.58 6.04 -6.77
CA PHE A 47 -2.07 6.76 -7.95
C PHE A 47 -1.11 7.88 -8.34
N CYS A 48 -0.64 8.66 -7.37
CA CYS A 48 0.30 9.75 -7.62
C CYS A 48 1.67 9.26 -8.08
N GLN A 49 2.15 8.11 -7.59
CA GLN A 49 3.48 7.60 -7.95
C GLN A 49 3.48 6.71 -9.20
N LEU A 50 2.48 5.85 -9.39
CA LEU A 50 2.45 4.89 -10.50
C LEU A 50 1.42 5.22 -11.59
N GLY A 51 0.61 6.27 -11.41
CA GLY A 51 -0.43 6.67 -12.35
C GLY A 51 -1.65 5.75 -12.38
N MET A 52 -1.78 4.83 -11.42
CA MET A 52 -2.88 3.87 -11.37
C MET A 52 -3.33 3.54 -9.94
N HIS A 53 -4.59 3.14 -9.78
CA HIS A 53 -5.11 2.71 -8.49
C HIS A 53 -4.59 1.32 -8.06
N LEU A 54 -4.60 1.05 -6.75
CA LEU A 54 -4.11 -0.19 -6.15
C LEU A 54 -4.62 -1.47 -6.82
N HIS A 55 -5.94 -1.56 -7.04
CA HIS A 55 -6.53 -2.75 -7.66
C HIS A 55 -6.06 -2.96 -9.11
N VAL A 56 -5.77 -1.86 -9.84
CA VAL A 56 -5.21 -1.92 -11.19
C VAL A 56 -3.77 -2.40 -11.15
N PHE A 57 -2.96 -1.87 -10.22
CA PHE A 57 -1.58 -2.29 -10.03
C PHE A 57 -1.46 -3.77 -9.67
N ILE A 58 -2.31 -4.28 -8.76
CA ILE A 58 -2.33 -5.71 -8.41
C ILE A 58 -2.73 -6.56 -9.62
N SER A 59 -3.75 -6.14 -10.37
CA SER A 59 -4.17 -6.86 -11.59
C SER A 59 -3.08 -6.87 -12.66
N PHE A 60 -2.36 -5.76 -12.79
CA PHE A 60 -1.20 -5.63 -13.68
C PHE A 60 -0.08 -6.59 -13.29
N CYS A 61 0.31 -6.64 -12.00
CA CYS A 61 1.31 -7.59 -11.51
C CYS A 61 0.89 -9.04 -11.75
N ALA A 62 -0.35 -9.39 -11.44
CA ALA A 62 -0.88 -10.74 -11.72
C ALA A 62 -0.85 -11.08 -13.22
N ALA A 63 -1.13 -10.12 -14.10
CA ALA A 63 -1.03 -10.32 -15.55
C ALA A 63 0.44 -10.53 -16.00
N LEU A 64 1.39 -9.80 -15.42
CA LEU A 64 2.82 -9.99 -15.69
C LEU A 64 3.29 -11.39 -15.28
N GLU A 65 2.81 -11.91 -14.15
CA GLU A 65 3.11 -13.27 -13.71
C GLU A 65 2.47 -14.33 -14.62
N LEU A 66 1.15 -14.24 -14.82
CA LEU A 66 0.38 -15.28 -15.49
C LEU A 66 0.60 -15.31 -17.01
N LEU A 67 0.71 -14.14 -17.65
CA LEU A 67 0.82 -14.00 -19.10
C LEU A 67 2.24 -13.69 -19.54
N GLY A 68 2.97 -12.90 -18.76
CA GLY A 68 4.34 -12.51 -19.06
C GLY A 68 5.39 -13.52 -18.58
N GLY A 69 5.02 -14.45 -17.69
CA GLY A 69 5.96 -15.38 -17.07
C GLY A 69 7.02 -14.67 -16.20
N ILE A 70 6.74 -13.44 -15.77
CA ILE A 70 7.63 -12.70 -14.88
C ILE A 70 7.55 -13.34 -13.50
N THR A 71 8.71 -13.57 -12.90
CA THR A 71 8.83 -14.12 -11.55
C THR A 71 9.79 -13.26 -10.74
N ILE A 72 10.00 -13.66 -9.48
CA ILE A 72 11.06 -13.10 -8.65
C ILE A 72 12.41 -13.11 -9.39
N SER A 73 13.14 -12.01 -9.30
CA SER A 73 14.42 -11.87 -9.98
C SER A 73 15.50 -12.73 -9.31
N ARG A 74 16.64 -12.91 -10.00
CA ARG A 74 17.83 -13.58 -9.41
C ARG A 74 18.35 -12.92 -8.13
N HIS A 75 18.01 -11.66 -7.88
CA HIS A 75 18.41 -10.89 -6.71
C HIS A 75 17.32 -10.85 -5.63
N GLY A 76 16.22 -11.59 -5.80
CA GLY A 76 15.12 -11.65 -4.83
C GLY A 76 14.12 -10.49 -4.95
N ILE A 77 14.13 -9.74 -6.05
CA ILE A 77 13.21 -8.61 -6.27
C ILE A 77 11.85 -9.16 -6.71
N THR A 78 10.77 -8.82 -6.00
CA THR A 78 9.43 -9.32 -6.30
C THR A 78 8.87 -8.73 -7.59
N VAL A 79 7.78 -9.29 -8.11
CA VAL A 79 7.17 -8.80 -9.36
C VAL A 79 6.59 -7.40 -9.16
N GLU A 80 6.02 -7.12 -7.99
CA GLU A 80 5.51 -5.79 -7.62
C GLU A 80 6.65 -4.78 -7.56
N GLU A 81 7.80 -5.14 -6.99
CA GLU A 81 8.95 -4.25 -6.93
C GLU A 81 9.56 -4.01 -8.31
N GLN A 82 9.67 -5.05 -9.15
CA GLN A 82 10.08 -4.90 -10.55
C GLN A 82 9.13 -4.00 -11.34
N ALA A 83 7.82 -4.21 -11.20
CA ALA A 83 6.78 -3.43 -11.86
C ALA A 83 6.78 -1.97 -11.40
N ALA A 84 6.90 -1.73 -10.09
CA ALA A 84 6.95 -0.39 -9.52
C ALA A 84 8.21 0.37 -9.96
N ILE A 85 9.38 -0.29 -10.01
CA ILE A 85 10.62 0.29 -10.55
C ILE A 85 10.48 0.65 -12.04
N PHE A 86 9.79 -0.18 -12.82
CA PHE A 86 9.57 0.09 -14.25
C PHE A 86 8.62 1.26 -14.51
N LEU A 87 7.62 1.45 -13.65
CA LEU A 87 6.57 2.46 -13.82
C LEU A 87 6.95 3.85 -13.30
N TYR A 88 7.89 3.95 -12.37
CA TYR A 88 8.38 5.20 -11.79
C TYR A 88 9.43 5.88 -12.68
#